data_AF-A0A7T5RPY5-F1
#
_entry.id   AF-A0A7T5RPY5-F1
#
_cell.length_a   1.000
_cell.length_b   1.000
_cell.length_c   1.000
_cell.angle_alpha   90.00
_cell.angle_beta   90.00
_cell.angle_gamma   90.00
#
_symmetry.space_group_name_H-M   'P 1'
#
loop_
_entity.id
_entity.type
_entity.pdbx_description
1 polymer ?
#
loop_
_entity_poly.entity_id
_entity_poly.type
_entity_poly.pdbx_seq_one_letter_code
_entity_poly.pdbx_strand_id
1 'polypeptide(L)'
;MAGKGLLYGVVVVMVAGILLTSTLAVQYYALYQAQASASEQRAGELSVALAKYNSLATDYRTSLRDYNTTLSLLAKAVANLNTSTPAYVNASRALATLWASYKELASAQGGKPLVYQVRMLLDFGNGTSRWYNDTSIQPGWDGYVATLVFVGGRVDATWYPQYGEHFINGIGGVENDYANDKSWTLWTWNSAKGWQSSTLGADQVQLANGTVFAWAYCGYDPNTFVPTCSRP
;
A
#
# COMPACT_ATOMS: atom_id res chain seq x y z
N MET A 1 -21.40 -16.12 97.92
CA MET A 1 -20.50 -16.84 96.98
C MET A 1 -20.92 -16.63 95.51
N ALA A 2 -21.17 -15.39 95.08
CA ALA A 2 -21.70 -15.10 93.73
C ALA A 2 -20.66 -14.48 92.74
N GLY A 3 -19.47 -14.09 93.22
CA GLY A 3 -18.52 -13.29 92.44
C GLY A 3 -17.65 -14.06 91.43
N LYS A 4 -17.50 -15.38 91.56
CA LYS A 4 -16.61 -16.15 90.67
C LYS A 4 -17.31 -16.55 89.36
N GLY A 5 -18.57 -16.97 89.40
CA GLY A 5 -19.32 -17.40 88.21
C GLY A 5 -19.57 -16.29 87.18
N LEU A 6 -19.85 -15.06 87.65
CA LEU A 6 -20.04 -13.90 86.77
C LEU A 6 -18.73 -13.50 86.07
N LEU A 7 -17.61 -13.59 86.78
CA LEU A 7 -16.27 -13.29 86.26
C LEU A 7 -15.84 -14.31 85.20
N TYR A 8 -16.08 -15.61 85.43
CA TYR A 8 -15.85 -16.63 84.42
C TYR A 8 -16.74 -16.46 83.19
N GLY A 9 -18.02 -16.09 83.36
CA GLY A 9 -18.94 -15.82 82.24
C GLY A 9 -18.47 -14.65 81.37
N VAL A 10 -18.04 -13.55 81.99
CA VAL A 10 -17.50 -12.37 81.29
C VAL A 10 -16.19 -12.70 80.56
N VAL A 11 -15.29 -13.46 81.17
CA VAL A 11 -14.04 -13.90 80.53
C VAL A 11 -14.32 -14.81 79.33
N VAL A 12 -15.25 -15.77 79.44
CA VAL A 12 -15.63 -16.66 78.33
C VAL A 12 -16.21 -15.88 77.16
N VAL A 13 -17.08 -14.89 77.41
CA VAL A 13 -17.66 -14.05 76.36
C VAL A 13 -16.59 -13.16 75.69
N MET A 14 -15.66 -12.59 76.45
CA MET A 14 -14.55 -11.82 75.87
C MET A 14 -13.62 -12.70 75.02
N VAL A 15 -13.28 -13.89 75.49
CA VAL A 15 -12.46 -14.85 74.75
C VAL A 15 -13.18 -15.29 73.47
N ALA A 16 -14.48 -15.58 73.54
CA ALA A 16 -15.29 -15.92 72.37
C ALA A 16 -15.37 -14.76 71.36
N GLY A 17 -15.51 -13.51 71.83
CA GLY A 17 -15.51 -12.32 70.98
C GLY A 17 -14.18 -12.08 70.26
N ILE A 18 -13.06 -12.30 70.94
CA ILE A 18 -11.71 -12.20 70.36
C ILE A 18 -11.48 -13.31 69.32
N LEU A 19 -11.97 -14.52 69.58
CA LEU A 19 -11.86 -15.63 68.63
C LEU A 19 -12.69 -15.40 67.36
N LEU A 20 -13.91 -14.88 67.49
CA LEU A 20 -14.77 -14.58 66.34
C LEU A 20 -14.21 -13.44 65.48
N THR A 21 -13.75 -12.36 66.11
CA THR A 21 -13.18 -11.20 65.39
C THR A 21 -11.84 -11.52 64.73
N SER A 22 -10.98 -12.31 65.38
CA SER A 22 -9.72 -12.76 64.77
C SER A 22 -9.95 -13.71 63.59
N THR A 23 -10.94 -14.60 63.66
CA THR A 23 -11.28 -15.50 62.55
C THR A 23 -11.81 -14.73 61.33
N LEU A 24 -12.69 -13.74 61.54
CA LEU A 24 -13.18 -12.87 60.47
C LEU A 24 -12.05 -12.04 59.84
N ALA A 25 -11.13 -11.52 60.65
CA ALA A 25 -9.97 -10.78 60.15
C ALA A 25 -9.05 -11.66 59.28
N VAL A 26 -8.81 -12.91 59.68
CA VAL A 26 -8.03 -13.87 58.89
C VAL A 26 -8.73 -14.22 57.57
N GLN A 27 -10.04 -14.44 57.58
CA GLN A 27 -10.81 -14.69 56.35
C GLN A 27 -10.78 -13.49 55.40
N TYR A 28 -10.93 -12.27 55.92
CA TYR A 28 -10.88 -11.06 55.11
C TYR A 28 -9.49 -10.83 54.52
N TYR A 29 -8.44 -11.06 55.31
CA TYR A 29 -7.05 -11.00 54.83
C TYR A 29 -6.77 -12.05 53.74
N ALA A 30 -7.27 -13.28 53.89
CA ALA A 30 -7.13 -14.33 52.89
C ALA A 30 -7.85 -13.97 51.57
N LEU A 31 -9.06 -13.42 51.64
CA LEU A 31 -9.80 -12.93 50.47
C LEU A 31 -9.07 -11.76 49.78
N TYR A 32 -8.54 -10.82 50.56
CA TYR A 32 -7.77 -9.70 50.01
C TYR A 32 -6.50 -10.18 49.30
N GLN A 33 -5.73 -11.09 49.90
CA GLN A 33 -4.55 -11.70 49.28
C GLN A 33 -4.89 -12.49 48.01
N ALA A 34 -6.01 -13.24 48.02
CA ALA A 34 -6.49 -13.95 46.83
C ALA A 34 -6.89 -12.99 45.70
N GLN A 35 -7.49 -11.84 46.03
CA GLN A 35 -7.89 -10.86 45.03
C GLN A 35 -6.70 -10.03 44.51
N ALA A 36 -5.72 -9.71 45.37
CA ALA A 36 -4.48 -9.05 44.99
C ALA A 36 -3.67 -9.93 44.01
N SER A 37 -3.47 -11.21 44.33
CA SER A 37 -2.78 -12.15 43.43
C SER A 37 -3.52 -12.35 42.10
N ALA A 38 -4.86 -12.43 42.11
CA ALA A 38 -5.65 -12.49 40.88
C ALA A 38 -5.53 -11.20 40.04
N SER A 39 -5.40 -10.03 40.67
CA SER A 39 -5.20 -8.75 39.97
C SER A 39 -3.82 -8.64 39.35
N GLU A 40 -2.77 -9.13 40.03
CA GLU A 40 -1.41 -9.21 39.50
C GLU A 40 -1.33 -10.17 38.31
N GLN A 41 -2.01 -11.31 38.37
CA GLN A 41 -2.12 -12.25 37.25
C GLN A 41 -2.75 -11.58 36.01
N ARG A 42 -3.89 -10.89 36.18
CA ARG A 42 -4.54 -10.17 35.08
C ARG A 42 -3.67 -9.04 34.51
N ALA A 43 -2.95 -8.32 35.37
CA ALA A 43 -1.99 -7.30 34.93
C ALA A 43 -0.83 -7.91 34.14
N GLY A 44 -0.33 -9.08 34.58
CA GLY A 44 0.65 -9.88 33.85
C GLY A 44 0.14 -10.34 32.49
N GLU A 45 -1.05 -10.92 32.41
CA GLU A 45 -1.69 -11.33 31.16
C GLU A 45 -1.87 -10.15 30.19
N LEU A 46 -2.32 -9.00 30.69
CA LEU A 46 -2.46 -7.78 29.88
C LEU A 46 -1.10 -7.29 29.36
N SER A 47 -0.06 -7.34 30.19
CA SER A 47 1.29 -6.96 29.78
C SER A 47 1.84 -7.86 28.66
N VAL A 48 1.57 -9.17 28.75
CA VAL A 48 1.95 -10.15 27.73
C VAL A 48 1.15 -9.93 26.45
N ALA A 49 -0.16 -9.67 26.56
CA ALA A 49 -1.00 -9.36 25.41
C ALA A 49 -0.54 -8.06 24.70
N LEU A 50 -0.19 -7.03 25.47
CA LEU A 50 0.34 -5.78 24.95
C LEU A 50 1.70 -5.99 24.26
N ALA A 51 2.60 -6.78 24.85
CA ALA A 51 3.88 -7.12 24.24
C ALA A 51 3.69 -7.86 22.90
N LYS A 52 2.77 -8.84 22.84
CA LYS A 52 2.41 -9.53 21.60
C LYS A 52 1.85 -8.57 20.55
N TYR A 53 0.97 -7.66 20.95
CA TYR A 53 0.41 -6.65 20.04
C TYR A 53 1.49 -5.72 19.49
N ASN A 54 2.40 -5.25 20.34
CA ASN A 54 3.52 -4.40 19.92
C ASN A 54 4.50 -5.13 18.99
N SER A 55 4.77 -6.41 19.23
CA SER A 55 5.55 -7.26 18.32
C SER A 55 4.87 -7.36 16.97
N LEU A 56 3.58 -7.73 16.95
CA LEU A 56 2.80 -7.85 15.71
C LEU A 56 2.76 -6.54 14.92
N ALA A 57 2.59 -5.40 15.61
CA ALA A 57 2.63 -4.08 14.98
C ALA A 57 4.01 -3.78 14.36
N THR A 58 5.09 -4.23 14.99
CA THR A 58 6.47 -4.07 14.47
C THR A 58 6.74 -4.97 13.28
N ASP A 59 6.30 -6.23 13.35
CA ASP A 59 6.42 -7.19 12.24
C ASP A 59 5.65 -6.71 11.01
N TYR A 60 4.43 -6.17 11.22
CA TYR A 60 3.64 -5.60 10.13
C TYR A 60 4.28 -4.37 9.50
N ARG A 61 4.86 -3.45 10.30
CA ARG A 61 5.63 -2.30 9.77
C ARG A 61 6.84 -2.74 8.95
N THR A 62 7.53 -3.79 9.41
CA THR A 62 8.65 -4.38 8.68
C THR A 62 8.19 -4.94 7.34
N SER A 63 7.11 -5.71 7.34
CA SER A 63 6.48 -6.23 6.12
C SER A 63 6.11 -5.11 5.14
N LEU A 64 5.49 -4.02 5.60
CA LEU A 64 5.14 -2.88 4.75
C LEU A 64 6.37 -2.22 4.10
N ARG A 65 7.47 -2.08 4.86
CA ARG A 65 8.75 -1.57 4.34
C ARG A 65 9.35 -2.49 3.29
N ASP A 66 9.30 -3.80 3.52
CA ASP A 66 9.84 -4.79 2.61
C ASP A 66 8.99 -4.88 1.33
N TYR A 67 7.67 -4.71 1.42
CA TYR A 67 6.76 -4.52 0.28
C TYR A 67 7.14 -3.29 -0.55
N ASN A 68 7.32 -2.14 0.09
CA ASN A 68 7.70 -0.91 -0.61
C ASN A 68 9.07 -1.05 -1.32
N THR A 69 10.01 -1.74 -0.67
CA THR A 69 11.34 -2.02 -1.24
C THR A 69 11.21 -2.94 -2.45
N THR A 70 10.45 -4.03 -2.32
CA THR A 70 10.22 -5.00 -3.41
C THR A 70 9.53 -4.34 -4.60
N LEU A 71 8.51 -3.52 -4.35
CA LEU A 71 7.83 -2.74 -5.38
C LEU A 71 8.81 -1.82 -6.13
N SER A 72 9.65 -1.10 -5.39
CA SER A 72 10.64 -0.18 -5.96
C SER A 72 11.68 -0.92 -6.80
N LEU A 73 12.14 -2.09 -6.33
CA LEU A 73 13.10 -2.92 -7.06
C LEU A 73 12.47 -3.52 -8.31
N LEU A 74 11.22 -4.00 -8.23
CA LEU A 74 10.52 -4.56 -9.37
C LEU A 74 10.22 -3.49 -10.43
N ALA A 75 9.79 -2.29 -10.02
CA ALA A 75 9.60 -1.16 -10.92
C ALA A 75 10.89 -0.84 -11.69
N LYS A 76 12.03 -0.75 -10.98
CA LYS A 76 13.34 -0.53 -11.59
C LYS A 76 13.78 -1.66 -12.52
N ALA A 77 13.49 -2.90 -12.17
CA ALA A 77 13.82 -4.04 -13.01
C ALA A 77 12.99 -3.99 -14.31
N VAL A 78 11.67 -3.82 -14.20
CA VAL A 78 10.77 -3.74 -15.36
C VAL A 78 11.14 -2.57 -16.28
N ALA A 79 11.66 -1.47 -15.74
CA ALA A 79 12.18 -0.34 -16.51
C ALA A 79 13.45 -0.62 -17.35
N ASN A 80 14.01 -1.83 -17.32
CA ASN A 80 15.21 -2.17 -18.11
C ASN A 80 15.06 -3.46 -18.93
N LEU A 81 13.82 -3.92 -19.20
CA LEU A 81 13.56 -5.27 -19.70
C LEU A 81 12.46 -5.31 -20.76
N ASN A 82 12.66 -6.10 -21.81
CA ASN A 82 11.71 -6.21 -22.92
C ASN A 82 10.40 -6.93 -22.50
N THR A 83 9.25 -6.28 -22.68
CA THR A 83 7.96 -6.80 -22.19
C THR A 83 7.28 -7.80 -23.11
N SER A 84 7.78 -7.98 -24.34
CA SER A 84 7.28 -9.00 -25.28
C SER A 84 7.55 -10.45 -24.84
N THR A 85 8.30 -10.67 -23.76
CA THR A 85 8.60 -12.02 -23.25
C THR A 85 7.72 -12.40 -22.04
N PRO A 86 7.19 -13.65 -21.97
CA PRO A 86 6.18 -14.05 -20.98
C PRO A 86 6.55 -13.80 -19.51
N ALA A 87 7.83 -13.94 -19.17
CA ALA A 87 8.33 -13.68 -17.82
C ALA A 87 8.09 -12.22 -17.37
N TYR A 88 8.14 -11.26 -18.29
CA TYR A 88 7.99 -9.84 -17.99
C TYR A 88 6.55 -9.37 -18.04
N VAL A 89 5.71 -9.99 -18.87
CA VAL A 89 4.26 -9.83 -18.77
C VAL A 89 3.80 -10.23 -17.36
N ASN A 90 4.33 -11.34 -16.84
CA ASN A 90 4.06 -11.77 -15.47
C ASN A 90 4.62 -10.80 -14.43
N ALA A 91 5.84 -10.29 -14.60
CA ALA A 91 6.44 -9.29 -13.72
C ALA A 91 5.66 -7.96 -13.69
N SER A 92 5.18 -7.50 -14.85
CA SER A 92 4.38 -6.27 -14.99
C SER A 92 3.02 -6.40 -14.32
N ARG A 93 2.37 -7.56 -14.47
CA ARG A 93 1.14 -7.90 -13.73
C ARG A 93 1.39 -7.98 -12.23
N ALA A 94 2.51 -8.60 -11.82
CA ALA A 94 2.91 -8.67 -10.43
C ALA A 94 3.15 -7.27 -9.84
N LEU A 95 3.75 -6.36 -10.59
CA LEU A 95 3.94 -4.96 -10.17
C LEU A 95 2.59 -4.27 -9.92
N ALA A 96 1.63 -4.41 -10.83
CA ALA A 96 0.29 -3.85 -10.67
C ALA A 96 -0.42 -4.42 -9.44
N THR A 97 -0.35 -5.75 -9.24
CA THR A 97 -0.92 -6.42 -8.06
C THR A 97 -0.25 -5.98 -6.77
N LEU A 98 1.09 -5.95 -6.72
CA LEU A 98 1.86 -5.51 -5.56
C LEU A 98 1.53 -4.07 -5.17
N TRP A 99 1.36 -3.19 -6.16
CA TRP A 99 0.94 -1.82 -5.90
C TRP A 99 -0.46 -1.75 -5.28
N ALA A 100 -1.41 -2.52 -5.80
CA ALA A 100 -2.75 -2.61 -5.23
C ALA A 100 -2.71 -3.07 -3.77
N SER A 101 -1.99 -4.16 -3.48
CA SER A 101 -1.83 -4.67 -2.12
C SER A 101 -1.13 -3.67 -1.19
N TYR A 102 -0.08 -2.98 -1.66
CA TYR A 102 0.60 -1.96 -0.87
C TYR A 102 -0.36 -0.85 -0.42
N LYS A 103 -1.23 -0.35 -1.32
CA LYS A 103 -2.20 0.70 -0.97
C LYS A 103 -3.18 0.27 0.10
N GLU A 104 -3.67 -0.98 0.03
CA GLU A 104 -4.57 -1.55 1.04
C GLU A 104 -3.87 -1.66 2.39
N LEU A 105 -2.67 -2.23 2.42
CA LEU A 105 -1.88 -2.42 3.65
C LEU A 105 -1.51 -1.07 4.30
N ALA A 106 -1.10 -0.09 3.50
CA ALA A 106 -0.75 1.24 4.00
C ALA A 106 -1.96 1.95 4.63
N SER A 107 -3.13 1.84 3.99
CA SER A 107 -4.38 2.43 4.48
C SER A 107 -4.86 1.76 5.77
N ALA A 108 -4.72 0.43 5.89
CA ALA A 108 -5.11 -0.33 7.08
C ALA A 108 -4.35 0.08 8.36
N GLN A 109 -3.14 0.65 8.22
CA GLN A 109 -2.33 1.15 9.33
C GLN A 109 -2.65 2.60 9.72
N GLY A 110 -3.68 3.22 9.12
CA GLY A 110 -3.97 4.66 9.29
C GLY A 110 -2.89 5.56 8.67
N GLY A 111 -1.93 4.99 7.94
CA GLY A 111 -0.92 5.72 7.19
C GLY A 111 -1.49 6.29 5.91
N LYS A 112 -1.04 7.49 5.53
CA LYS A 112 -1.22 8.00 4.16
C LYS A 112 0.07 7.73 3.41
N PRO A 113 0.13 6.71 2.53
CA PRO A 113 1.33 6.49 1.73
C PRO A 113 1.64 7.77 0.95
N LEU A 114 2.93 8.13 0.87
CA LEU A 114 3.34 9.25 0.04
C LEU A 114 3.13 8.84 -1.42
N VAL A 115 2.08 9.38 -2.03
CA VAL A 115 1.67 9.06 -3.39
C VAL A 115 1.49 10.33 -4.20
N TYR A 116 1.76 10.23 -5.50
CA TYR A 116 1.40 11.26 -6.47
C TYR A 116 0.10 10.89 -7.16
N GLN A 117 -0.79 11.86 -7.28
CA GLN A 117 -2.02 11.72 -8.05
C GLN A 117 -1.71 12.06 -9.50
N VAL A 118 -1.90 11.11 -10.40
CA VAL A 118 -1.62 11.27 -11.83
C VAL A 118 -2.85 10.85 -12.60
N ARG A 119 -3.08 11.49 -13.76
CA ARG A 119 -4.17 11.14 -14.66
C ARG A 119 -3.63 10.70 -16.01
N MET A 120 -4.15 9.59 -16.51
CA MET A 120 -3.79 9.07 -17.82
C MET A 120 -5.03 8.91 -18.69
N LEU A 121 -4.98 9.42 -19.92
CA LEU A 121 -5.96 9.11 -20.96
C LEU A 121 -5.38 8.05 -21.92
N LEU A 122 -6.20 7.08 -22.29
CA LEU A 122 -5.93 6.14 -23.36
C LEU A 122 -6.98 6.36 -24.45
N ASP A 123 -6.61 7.00 -25.56
CA ASP A 123 -7.46 7.20 -26.74
C ASP A 123 -7.07 6.19 -27.84
N PHE A 124 -8.03 5.36 -28.25
CA PHE A 124 -7.82 4.32 -29.26
C PHE A 124 -8.00 4.86 -30.70
N GLY A 125 -8.29 6.14 -30.89
CA GLY A 125 -8.39 6.78 -32.21
C GLY A 125 -9.61 6.35 -33.04
N ASN A 126 -10.46 5.47 -32.50
CA ASN A 126 -11.71 5.02 -33.10
C ASN A 126 -12.95 5.63 -32.41
N GLY A 127 -12.75 6.70 -31.63
CA GLY A 127 -13.77 7.32 -30.79
C GLY A 127 -13.95 6.69 -29.41
N THR A 128 -13.26 5.57 -29.14
CA THR A 128 -13.20 4.98 -27.80
C THR A 128 -12.03 5.56 -27.03
N SER A 129 -12.28 6.06 -25.82
CA SER A 129 -11.23 6.47 -24.91
C SER A 129 -11.51 6.00 -23.48
N ARG A 130 -10.46 5.89 -22.69
CA ARG A 130 -10.53 5.52 -21.27
C ARG A 130 -9.67 6.46 -20.45
N TRP A 131 -10.29 7.08 -19.45
CA TRP A 131 -9.60 7.86 -18.45
C TRP A 131 -9.26 7.02 -17.21
N TYR A 132 -8.05 7.22 -16.72
CA TYR A 132 -7.54 6.78 -15.43
C TYR A 132 -7.38 8.04 -14.57
N ASN A 133 -8.44 8.42 -13.86
CA ASN A 133 -8.51 9.72 -13.16
C ASN A 133 -8.10 9.67 -11.69
N ASP A 134 -8.33 8.55 -11.02
CA ASP A 134 -8.07 8.37 -9.59
C ASP A 134 -6.88 7.42 -9.37
N THR A 135 -5.82 7.64 -10.14
CA THR A 135 -4.63 6.80 -10.08
C THR A 135 -3.53 7.45 -9.25
N SER A 136 -3.19 6.77 -8.17
CA SER A 136 -2.04 7.08 -7.33
C SER A 136 -0.82 6.27 -7.80
N ILE A 137 0.35 6.90 -7.84
CA ILE A 137 1.65 6.27 -8.10
C ILE A 137 2.62 6.53 -6.95
N GLN A 138 3.67 5.71 -6.86
CA GLN A 138 4.82 6.00 -5.99
C GLN A 138 5.68 7.12 -6.62
N PRO A 139 6.26 8.03 -5.81
CA PRO A 139 7.25 8.98 -6.31
C PRO A 139 8.42 8.29 -7.02
N GLY A 140 8.83 8.84 -8.16
CA GLY A 140 9.94 8.33 -8.98
C GLY A 140 9.53 7.36 -10.10
N TRP A 141 8.24 7.08 -10.28
CA TRP A 141 7.76 6.40 -11.48
C TRP A 141 7.75 7.36 -12.68
N ASP A 142 8.11 6.81 -13.83
CA ASP A 142 7.99 7.44 -15.14
C ASP A 142 6.65 7.09 -15.82
N GLY A 143 6.44 7.65 -17.00
CA GLY A 143 5.27 7.42 -17.84
C GLY A 143 5.11 5.95 -18.22
N TYR A 144 6.20 5.22 -18.44
CA TYR A 144 6.16 3.82 -18.83
C TYR A 144 5.66 2.93 -17.70
N VAL A 145 6.27 3.02 -16.51
CA VAL A 145 5.87 2.23 -15.33
C VAL A 145 4.44 2.54 -14.92
N ALA A 146 4.04 3.82 -14.94
CA ALA A 146 2.66 4.19 -14.66
C ALA A 146 1.68 3.59 -15.67
N THR A 147 2.00 3.64 -16.97
CA THR A 147 1.18 3.04 -18.03
C THR A 147 0.99 1.56 -17.77
N LEU A 148 2.09 0.81 -17.56
CA LEU A 148 2.06 -0.62 -17.24
C LEU A 148 1.10 -0.93 -16.11
N VAL A 149 1.20 -0.20 -14.99
CA VAL A 149 0.37 -0.45 -13.82
C VAL A 149 -1.10 -0.11 -14.09
N PHE A 150 -1.38 1.02 -14.75
CA PHE A 150 -2.75 1.46 -15.01
C PHE A 150 -3.50 0.54 -15.96
N VAL A 151 -2.81 -0.02 -16.97
CA VAL A 151 -3.42 -0.99 -17.90
C VAL A 151 -3.30 -2.45 -17.43
N GLY A 152 -2.82 -2.69 -16.20
CA GLY A 152 -2.71 -4.04 -15.64
C GLY A 152 -1.70 -4.94 -16.36
N GLY A 153 -0.59 -4.36 -16.79
CA GLY A 153 0.48 -5.03 -17.53
C GLY A 153 0.15 -5.34 -19.00
N ARG A 154 -0.92 -4.75 -19.55
CA ARG A 154 -1.31 -4.88 -20.97
C ARG A 154 -0.58 -3.88 -21.86
N VAL A 155 0.74 -3.86 -21.79
CA VAL A 155 1.61 -3.10 -22.69
C VAL A 155 2.55 -4.10 -23.36
N ASP A 156 2.70 -3.95 -24.67
CA ASP A 156 3.76 -4.60 -25.43
C ASP A 156 4.77 -3.51 -25.82
N ALA A 157 6.03 -3.69 -25.41
CA ALA A 157 7.10 -2.74 -25.67
C ALA A 157 8.47 -3.44 -25.71
N THR A 158 9.33 -2.95 -26.60
CA THR A 158 10.70 -3.43 -26.76
C THR A 158 11.67 -2.50 -26.05
N TRP A 159 12.46 -3.04 -25.12
CA TRP A 159 13.56 -2.30 -24.48
C TRP A 159 14.73 -2.11 -25.45
N TYR A 160 15.17 -0.88 -25.62
CA TYR A 160 16.34 -0.52 -26.42
C TYR A 160 17.42 0.09 -25.52
N PRO A 161 18.42 -0.71 -25.07
CA PRO A 161 19.45 -0.26 -24.13
C PRO A 161 20.23 0.97 -24.60
N GLN A 162 20.47 1.11 -25.90
CA GLN A 162 21.21 2.25 -26.46
C GLN A 162 20.48 3.59 -26.30
N TYR A 163 19.16 3.57 -26.12
CA TYR A 163 18.34 4.76 -25.89
C TYR A 163 17.90 4.90 -24.44
N GLY A 164 18.06 3.82 -23.65
CA GLY A 164 17.52 3.76 -22.30
C GLY A 164 16.00 3.91 -22.30
N GLU A 165 15.31 3.32 -23.29
CA GLU A 165 13.89 3.57 -23.55
C GLU A 165 13.16 2.32 -24.06
N HIS A 166 11.90 2.19 -23.67
CA HIS A 166 10.94 1.23 -24.20
C HIS A 166 10.16 1.82 -25.36
N PHE A 167 10.26 1.17 -26.52
CA PHE A 167 9.45 1.53 -27.66
C PHE A 167 8.16 0.73 -27.59
N ILE A 168 7.04 1.44 -27.48
CA ILE A 168 5.72 0.84 -27.38
C ILE A 168 5.33 0.22 -28.72
N ASN A 169 5.04 -1.07 -28.71
CA ASN A 169 4.47 -1.83 -29.82
C ASN A 169 2.94 -1.90 -29.71
N GLY A 170 2.38 -1.85 -28.50
CA GLY A 170 0.94 -1.90 -28.30
C GLY A 170 0.50 -1.62 -26.86
N ILE A 171 -0.72 -1.12 -26.69
CA ILE A 171 -1.31 -0.84 -25.38
C ILE A 171 -2.75 -1.35 -25.37
N GLY A 172 -3.16 -2.00 -24.29
CA GLY A 172 -4.54 -2.43 -24.08
C GLY A 172 -5.03 -3.50 -25.05
N GLY A 173 -4.15 -4.09 -25.87
CA GLY A 173 -4.49 -5.06 -26.92
C GLY A 173 -4.68 -4.45 -28.31
N VAL A 174 -4.28 -3.19 -28.51
CA VAL A 174 -4.15 -2.59 -29.85
C VAL A 174 -2.66 -2.41 -30.14
N GLU A 175 -2.18 -3.03 -31.20
CA GLU A 175 -0.80 -2.95 -31.69
C GLU A 175 -0.64 -1.80 -32.67
N ASN A 176 0.60 -1.32 -32.83
CA ASN A 176 0.97 -0.38 -33.89
C ASN A 176 0.73 -1.03 -35.26
N ASP A 177 0.27 -0.20 -36.20
CA ASP A 177 0.03 -0.61 -37.58
C ASP A 177 0.95 0.20 -38.49
N TYR A 178 2.20 -0.26 -38.58
CA TYR A 178 3.23 0.37 -39.41
C TYR A 178 2.92 0.32 -40.91
N ALA A 179 2.04 -0.59 -41.36
CA ALA A 179 1.63 -0.65 -42.76
C ALA A 179 0.66 0.47 -43.14
N ASN A 180 -0.02 1.07 -42.16
CA ASN A 180 -0.95 2.18 -42.33
C ASN A 180 -0.49 3.44 -41.59
N ASP A 181 0.81 3.54 -41.27
CA ASP A 181 1.43 4.65 -40.56
C ASP A 181 0.70 5.03 -39.26
N LYS A 182 0.23 4.04 -38.47
CA LYS A 182 -0.42 4.28 -37.16
C LYS A 182 0.41 3.74 -36.00
N SER A 183 0.48 4.52 -34.93
CA SER A 183 1.19 4.13 -33.72
C SER A 183 0.61 4.80 -32.47
N TRP A 184 0.95 4.22 -31.32
CA TRP A 184 0.74 4.85 -30.02
C TRP A 184 1.67 6.04 -29.84
N THR A 185 1.10 7.22 -29.69
CA THR A 185 1.84 8.46 -29.41
C THR A 185 1.60 8.93 -27.99
N LEU A 186 2.67 9.33 -27.31
CA LEU A 186 2.62 9.90 -25.96
C LEU A 186 2.36 11.41 -26.03
N TRP A 187 1.45 11.88 -25.17
CA TRP A 187 1.07 13.28 -25.03
C TRP A 187 1.18 13.71 -23.58
N THR A 188 1.58 14.96 -23.36
CA THR A 188 1.63 15.57 -22.02
C THR A 188 0.73 16.80 -21.99
N TRP A 189 0.11 17.05 -20.84
CA TRP A 189 -0.72 18.23 -20.64
C TRP A 189 0.11 19.38 -20.06
N ASN A 190 0.04 20.53 -20.73
CA ASN A 190 0.54 21.78 -20.22
C ASN A 190 -0.65 22.72 -19.91
N SER A 191 -0.71 23.30 -18.72
CA SER A 191 -1.83 24.16 -18.32
C SER A 191 -1.97 25.44 -19.16
N ALA A 192 -0.86 25.93 -19.75
CA ALA A 192 -0.86 27.13 -20.59
C ALA A 192 -1.04 26.83 -22.08
N LYS A 193 -0.54 25.67 -22.55
CA LYS A 193 -0.50 25.30 -23.98
C LYS A 193 -1.48 24.19 -24.38
N GLY A 194 -2.13 23.55 -23.41
CA GLY A 194 -2.97 22.37 -23.63
C GLY A 194 -2.15 21.11 -23.89
N TRP A 195 -2.71 20.18 -24.67
CA TRP A 195 -2.05 18.93 -25.06
C TRP A 195 -0.87 19.19 -26.00
N GLN A 196 0.25 18.54 -25.71
CA GLN A 196 1.44 18.57 -26.54
C GLN A 196 1.94 17.13 -26.74
N SER A 197 2.30 16.78 -27.97
CA SER A 197 2.99 15.52 -28.22
C SER A 197 4.33 15.54 -27.48
N SER A 198 4.64 14.42 -26.84
CA SER A 198 5.89 14.30 -26.08
C SER A 198 7.05 14.18 -27.07
N THR A 199 8.09 15.00 -26.87
CA THR A 199 9.38 14.82 -27.54
C THR A 199 10.28 13.84 -26.77
N LEU A 200 9.83 13.39 -25.60
CA LEU A 200 10.50 12.41 -24.75
C LEU A 200 9.78 11.07 -24.83
N GLY A 201 10.53 10.00 -24.65
CA GLY A 201 9.96 8.67 -24.48
C GLY A 201 9.23 8.50 -23.14
N ALA A 202 8.49 7.40 -23.00
CA ALA A 202 7.71 7.08 -21.82
C ALA A 202 8.58 6.86 -20.57
N ASP A 203 9.78 6.28 -20.68
CA ASP A 203 10.71 6.11 -19.56
C ASP A 203 11.35 7.44 -19.13
N GLN A 204 11.36 8.43 -20.02
CA GLN A 204 11.91 9.76 -19.77
C GLN A 204 10.89 10.77 -19.25
N VAL A 205 9.59 10.53 -19.42
CA VAL A 205 8.54 11.37 -18.88
C VAL A 205 8.41 11.13 -17.37
N GLN A 206 9.05 12.01 -16.60
CA GLN A 206 8.97 11.98 -15.13
C GLN A 206 7.60 12.44 -14.65
N LEU A 207 6.98 11.65 -13.78
CA LEU A 207 5.66 11.95 -13.24
C LEU A 207 5.76 12.62 -11.87
N ALA A 208 5.01 13.70 -11.71
CA ALA A 208 4.89 14.46 -10.48
C ALA A 208 3.43 14.46 -10.03
N ASN A 209 3.19 14.95 -8.80
CA ASN A 209 1.83 15.11 -8.30
C ASN A 209 1.05 16.09 -9.18
N GLY A 210 -0.11 15.64 -9.67
CA GLY A 210 -0.98 16.40 -10.57
C GLY A 210 -0.67 16.22 -12.06
N THR A 211 0.37 15.47 -12.45
CA THR A 211 0.70 15.23 -13.86
C THR A 211 -0.49 14.63 -14.61
N VAL A 212 -0.70 15.10 -15.84
CA VAL A 212 -1.67 14.55 -16.77
C VAL A 212 -0.96 14.22 -18.08
N PHE A 213 -1.12 13.00 -18.54
CA PHE A 213 -0.55 12.53 -19.79
C PHE A 213 -1.54 11.64 -20.53
N ALA A 214 -1.28 11.34 -21.80
CA ALA A 214 -2.15 10.50 -22.60
C ALA A 214 -1.37 9.66 -23.59
N TRP A 215 -1.95 8.52 -23.95
CA TRP A 215 -1.59 7.74 -25.11
C TRP A 215 -2.71 7.87 -26.14
N ALA A 216 -2.37 8.29 -27.35
CA ALA A 216 -3.31 8.37 -28.46
C ALA A 216 -2.84 7.45 -29.60
N TYR A 217 -3.71 6.57 -30.04
CA TYR A 217 -3.48 5.74 -31.21
C TYR A 217 -3.89 6.50 -32.48
N CYS A 218 -2.91 7.03 -33.21
CA CYS A 218 -3.20 7.85 -34.38
C CYS A 218 -2.15 7.69 -35.48
N GLY A 219 -2.41 8.30 -36.64
CA GLY A 219 -1.46 8.29 -37.75
C GLY A 219 -0.22 9.11 -37.42
N TYR A 220 0.92 8.78 -38.02
CA TYR A 220 2.16 9.56 -37.95
C TYR A 220 2.76 9.78 -39.34
N ASP A 221 3.60 10.79 -39.50
CA ASP A 221 4.39 10.97 -40.73
C ASP A 221 5.59 10.00 -40.71
N PRO A 222 5.74 9.07 -41.66
CA PRO A 222 6.76 8.02 -41.61
C PRO A 222 8.20 8.53 -41.78
N ASN A 223 8.40 9.77 -42.23
CA ASN A 223 9.73 10.37 -42.37
C ASN A 223 10.16 11.14 -41.10
N THR A 224 9.20 11.68 -40.35
CA THR A 224 9.47 12.54 -39.19
C THR A 224 9.00 11.95 -37.86
N PHE A 225 8.20 10.88 -37.89
CA PHE A 225 7.54 10.24 -36.74
C PHE A 225 6.65 11.18 -35.92
N VAL A 226 6.23 12.31 -36.50
CA VAL A 226 5.34 13.26 -35.86
C VAL A 226 3.90 12.78 -35.97
N PRO A 227 3.10 12.80 -34.89
CA PRO A 227 1.69 12.44 -34.95
C PRO A 227 0.90 13.40 -35.85
N THR A 228 0.01 12.84 -36.64
CA THR A 228 -0.95 13.59 -37.47
C THR A 228 -2.18 14.04 -36.70
N CYS A 229 -2.46 13.43 -35.55
CA CYS A 229 -3.50 13.89 -34.65
C CYS A 229 -3.07 15.17 -33.92
N SER A 230 -4.00 16.12 -33.77
CA SER A 230 -3.73 17.42 -33.12
C SER A 230 -3.88 17.39 -31.59
N ARG A 231 -4.49 16.33 -31.06
CA ARG A 231 -4.70 16.07 -29.64
C ARG A 231 -5.08 14.60 -29.43
N PRO A 232 -4.91 14.07 -28.20
CA PRO A 232 -5.54 12.82 -27.77
C PRO A 232 -7.04 13.00 -27.52
#